data_AF-A0A946PWA3-F1
#
_entry.id   AF-A0A946PWA3-F1
#
_cell.length_a   1.000
_cell.length_b   1.000
_cell.length_c   1.000
_cell.angle_alpha   90.00
_cell.angle_beta   90.00
_cell.angle_gamma   90.00
#
_symmetry.space_group_name_H-M   'P 1'
#
loop_
_entity.id
_entity.type
_entity.pdbx_description
1 polymer ?
#
loop_
_entity_poly.entity_id
_entity_poly.type
_entity_poly.pdbx_seq_one_letter_code
_entity_poly.pdbx_strand_id
1 'polypeptide(L)'
;MSVTLWLFLGVVVGIGFFLAATKMKLTWYEWVLAVLGTILILFAIQNYAASQAEVEARAAGMLLLIFGLPGVILAALGFVLPWMRAKKAV
;
A
#
# COMPACT_ATOMS: atom_id res chain seq x y z
N MET A 1 7.74 -0.36 -16.72
CA MET A 1 7.59 -1.60 -15.92
C MET A 1 6.86 -2.64 -16.75
N SER A 2 7.23 -3.92 -16.66
CA SER A 2 6.56 -4.99 -17.42
C SER A 2 5.18 -5.33 -16.83
N VAL A 3 4.26 -5.81 -17.67
CA VAL A 3 2.92 -6.26 -17.24
C VAL A 3 3.03 -7.41 -16.24
N THR A 4 4.00 -8.32 -16.44
CA THR A 4 4.24 -9.46 -15.54
C THR A 4 4.49 -9.01 -14.10
N LEU A 5 5.26 -7.94 -13.89
CA LEU A 5 5.52 -7.40 -12.55
C LEU A 5 4.22 -6.93 -11.87
N TRP A 6 3.34 -6.24 -12.61
CA TRP A 6 2.06 -5.77 -12.07
C TRP A 6 1.12 -6.91 -11.68
N LEU A 7 1.11 -8.01 -12.45
CA LEU A 7 0.36 -9.21 -12.09
C LEU A 7 0.90 -9.84 -10.80
N PHE A 8 2.22 -9.96 -10.66
CA PHE A 8 2.84 -10.46 -9.43
C PHE A 8 2.50 -9.57 -8.22
N LEU A 9 2.64 -8.24 -8.34
CA LEU A 9 2.27 -7.31 -7.27
C LEU A 9 0.78 -7.41 -6.92
N GLY A 10 -0.10 -7.50 -7.93
CA GLY A 10 -1.53 -7.67 -7.73
C GLY A 10 -1.87 -8.95 -6.96
N VAL A 11 -1.20 -10.07 -7.25
CA VAL A 11 -1.37 -11.32 -6.51
C VAL A 11 -0.88 -11.19 -5.07
N VAL A 12 0.31 -10.61 -4.84
CA VAL A 12 0.86 -10.43 -3.49
C VAL A 12 -0.05 -9.54 -2.64
N VAL A 13 -0.49 -8.41 -3.18
CA VAL A 13 -1.43 -7.49 -2.52
C VAL A 13 -2.77 -8.20 -2.26
N GLY A 14 -3.30 -8.91 -3.26
CA GLY A 14 -4.56 -9.64 -3.15
C GLY A 14 -4.54 -10.71 -2.06
N ILE A 15 -3.45 -11.48 -1.97
CA ILE A 15 -3.25 -12.48 -0.89
C ILE A 15 -3.21 -11.76 0.47
N GLY A 16 -2.48 -10.64 0.58
CA GLY A 16 -2.42 -9.86 1.81
C GLY A 16 -3.80 -9.41 2.29
N PHE A 17 -4.62 -8.88 1.39
CA PHE A 17 -6.00 -8.48 1.70
C PHE A 17 -6.92 -9.67 1.98
N PHE A 18 -6.77 -10.79 1.27
CA PHE A 18 -7.53 -12.02 1.56
C PHE A 18 -7.24 -12.56 2.96
N LEU A 19 -5.96 -12.60 3.35
CA LEU A 19 -5.56 -13.00 4.69
C LEU A 19 -6.10 -12.03 5.74
N ALA A 20 -6.04 -10.72 5.48
CA ALA A 20 -6.62 -9.73 6.38
C ALA A 20 -8.13 -9.91 6.54
N ALA A 21 -8.87 -10.12 5.45
CA ALA A 21 -10.32 -10.37 5.49
C ALA A 21 -10.70 -11.62 6.29
N THR A 22 -9.87 -12.67 6.21
CA THR A 22 -10.19 -13.99 6.80
C THR A 22 -9.67 -14.16 8.22
N LYS A 23 -8.61 -13.44 8.60
CA LYS A 23 -7.92 -13.62 9.90
C LYS A 23 -8.08 -12.41 10.83
N MET A 24 -8.36 -11.23 10.30
CA MET A 24 -8.42 -10.01 11.09
C MET A 24 -9.85 -9.44 11.05
N LYS A 25 -10.38 -9.07 12.21
CA LYS A 25 -11.69 -8.38 12.30
C LYS A 25 -11.48 -6.90 11.98
N LEU A 26 -11.38 -6.51 10.71
CA LEU A 26 -11.21 -5.11 10.31
C LEU A 26 -12.52 -4.33 10.43
N THR A 27 -12.46 -3.11 10.94
CA THR A 27 -13.56 -2.14 10.87
C THR A 27 -13.58 -1.48 9.49
N TRP A 28 -14.68 -0.77 9.17
CA TRP A 28 -14.85 -0.12 7.87
C TRP A 28 -13.73 0.89 7.55
N TYR A 29 -13.26 1.65 8.55
CA TYR A 29 -12.20 2.65 8.35
C TYR A 29 -10.83 1.99 8.21
N GLU A 30 -10.57 0.86 8.88
CA GLU A 30 -9.33 0.09 8.70
C GLU A 30 -9.21 -0.45 7.27
N TRP A 31 -10.33 -0.89 6.68
CA TRP A 31 -10.41 -1.25 5.27
C TRP A 31 -10.08 -0.07 4.35
N VAL A 32 -10.70 1.10 4.59
CA VAL A 32 -10.44 2.31 3.79
C VAL A 32 -8.97 2.71 3.87
N LEU A 33 -8.38 2.71 5.06
CA LEU A 33 -6.96 3.03 5.26
C LEU A 33 -6.04 2.07 4.51
N ALA A 34 -6.28 0.76 4.64
CA ALA A 34 -5.49 -0.27 3.97
C ALA A 34 -5.55 -0.15 2.44
N VAL A 35 -6.77 0.00 1.89
CA VAL A 35 -6.98 0.09 0.43
C VAL A 35 -6.42 1.40 -0.13
N LEU A 36 -6.76 2.53 0.48
CA LEU A 36 -6.30 3.84 0.02
C LEU A 36 -4.77 3.94 0.11
N GLY A 37 -4.19 3.47 1.22
CA GLY A 37 -2.74 3.41 1.38
C GLY A 37 -2.07 2.58 0.30
N THR A 38 -2.64 1.41 -0.02
CA THR A 38 -2.11 0.54 -1.09
C THR A 38 -2.18 1.21 -2.46
N ILE A 39 -3.30 1.86 -2.79
CA ILE A 39 -3.45 2.60 -4.06
C ILE A 39 -2.37 3.68 -4.18
N LEU A 40 -2.15 4.46 -3.13
CA LEU A 40 -1.14 5.52 -3.13
C LEU A 40 0.29 4.98 -3.30
N ILE A 41 0.61 3.84 -2.67
CA ILE A 41 1.91 3.18 -2.84
C ILE A 41 2.11 2.75 -4.29
N LEU A 42 1.12 2.05 -4.87
CA LEU A 42 1.22 1.57 -6.26
C LEU A 42 1.30 2.74 -7.25
N PHE A 43 0.53 3.80 -7.01
CA PHE A 43 0.62 5.04 -7.78
C PHE A 43 2.01 5.67 -7.70
N ALA A 44 2.59 5.77 -6.50
CA ALA A 44 3.94 6.32 -6.30
C ALA A 44 5.01 5.49 -7.02
N ILE A 45 4.93 4.15 -6.95
CA ILE A 45 5.87 3.24 -7.63
C ILE A 45 5.79 3.39 -9.14
N GLN A 46 4.58 3.42 -9.70
CA GLN A 46 4.37 3.58 -11.14
C GLN A 46 4.97 4.89 -11.64
N ASN A 47 4.65 6.00 -10.97
CA ASN A 47 5.08 7.32 -11.40
C ASN A 47 6.58 7.55 -11.14
N TYR A 48 7.14 6.98 -10.06
CA TYR A 48 8.59 6.96 -9.85
C TYR A 48 9.31 6.30 -11.03
N ALA A 49 8.86 5.11 -11.45
CA ALA A 49 9.47 4.40 -12.57
C ALA A 49 9.33 5.16 -13.90
N ALA A 50 8.21 5.87 -14.11
CA ALA A 50 8.01 6.72 -15.28
C ALA A 50 8.96 7.93 -15.27
N SER A 51 9.01 8.69 -14.18
CA SER A 51 9.91 9.85 -14.06
C SER A 51 11.39 9.46 -14.18
N GLN A 52 11.79 8.29 -13.68
CA GLN A 52 13.16 7.81 -13.86
C GLN A 52 13.48 7.46 -15.31
N ALA A 53 12.51 6.94 -16.08
CA ALA A 53 12.69 6.71 -17.51
C ALA A 53 12.83 8.02 -18.30
N GLU A 54 12.27 9.11 -17.77
CA GLU A 54 12.41 10.47 -18.29
C GLU A 54 13.62 11.23 -17.71
N VAL A 55 14.48 10.57 -16.93
CA VAL A 55 15.69 11.14 -16.31
C VAL A 55 15.39 12.28 -15.30
N GLU A 56 14.14 12.35 -14.82
CA GLU A 56 13.67 13.36 -13.87
C GLU A 56 13.75 12.86 -12.41
N ALA A 57 14.97 12.67 -11.91
CA ALA A 57 15.22 12.07 -10.59
C ALA A 57 14.58 12.85 -9.43
N ARG A 58 14.51 14.18 -9.54
CA ARG A 58 13.87 15.04 -8.52
C ARG A 58 12.37 14.79 -8.44
N ALA A 59 11.68 14.73 -9.59
CA ALA A 59 10.26 14.43 -9.64
C ALA A 59 9.97 13.03 -9.11
N ALA A 60 10.80 12.05 -9.49
CA ALA A 60 10.72 10.69 -8.99
C ALA A 60 10.76 10.64 -7.45
N GLY A 61 11.77 11.26 -6.84
CA GLY A 61 11.89 11.33 -5.37
C GLY A 61 10.70 12.03 -4.71
N MET A 62 10.18 13.10 -5.31
CA MET A 62 9.02 13.82 -4.79
C MET A 62 7.74 12.99 -4.81
N LEU A 63 7.52 12.17 -5.84
CA LEU A 63 6.35 11.29 -5.93
C LEU A 63 6.35 10.23 -4.82
N LEU A 64 7.51 9.67 -4.49
CA LEU A 64 7.65 8.75 -3.35
C LEU A 64 7.34 9.46 -2.02
N LEU A 65 7.79 10.70 -1.86
CA LEU A 65 7.56 11.45 -0.62
C LEU A 65 6.09 11.88 -0.46
N ILE A 66 5.45 12.38 -1.52
CA ILE A 66 4.09 12.94 -1.47
C ILE A 66 3.03 11.83 -1.48
N PHE A 67 3.21 10.76 -2.23
CA PHE A 67 2.22 9.69 -2.34
C PHE A 67 2.67 8.41 -1.64
N GLY A 68 3.93 8.03 -1.81
CA GLY A 68 4.47 6.79 -1.25
C GLY A 68 4.46 6.80 0.28
N LEU A 69 5.04 7.83 0.91
CA LEU A 69 5.13 7.91 2.37
C LEU A 69 3.75 7.98 3.05
N PRO A 70 2.81 8.86 2.64
CA PRO A 70 1.45 8.80 3.18
C PRO A 70 0.75 7.48 2.90
N GLY A 71 0.96 6.89 1.71
CA GLY A 71 0.43 5.58 1.37
C GLY A 71 0.89 4.47 2.33
N VAL A 72 2.19 4.42 2.63
CA VAL A 72 2.78 3.49 3.60
C VAL A 72 2.19 3.70 4.99
N ILE A 73 2.06 4.94 5.45
CA ILE A 73 1.50 5.24 6.77
C ILE A 73 0.04 4.76 6.85
N LEU A 74 -0.79 5.09 5.86
CA LEU A 74 -2.20 4.68 5.83
C LEU A 74 -2.36 3.16 5.76
N ALA A 75 -1.60 2.50 4.88
CA ALA A 75 -1.61 1.05 4.77
C ALA A 75 -1.19 0.39 6.09
N ALA A 76 -0.12 0.87 6.71
CA ALA A 76 0.36 0.38 8.00
C ALA A 76 -0.71 0.54 9.09
N LEU A 77 -1.36 1.71 9.18
CA LEU A 77 -2.45 1.95 10.14
C LEU A 77 -3.62 0.97 9.94
N GLY A 78 -3.98 0.68 8.68
CA GLY A 78 -5.05 -0.26 8.34
C GLY A 78 -4.84 -1.68 8.91
N PHE A 79 -3.58 -2.11 9.09
CA PHE A 79 -3.26 -3.44 9.65
C PHE A 79 -2.80 -3.40 11.12
N VAL A 80 -2.09 -2.34 11.53
CA VAL A 80 -1.54 -2.22 12.89
C VAL A 80 -2.66 -2.02 13.91
N LEU A 81 -3.66 -1.19 13.62
CA LEU A 81 -4.79 -0.95 14.52
C LEU A 81 -5.57 -2.23 14.88
N PRO A 82 -6.03 -3.06 13.92
CA PRO A 82 -6.71 -4.31 14.24
C PRO A 82 -5.79 -5.32 14.95
N TRP A 83 -4.49 -5.35 14.63
CA TRP A 83 -3.53 -6.20 15.33
C TRP A 83 -3.34 -5.81 16.79
N MET A 84 -3.20 -4.52 17.08
CA MET A 84 -3.14 -4.00 18.45
C MET A 84 -4.44 -4.27 19.21
N ARG A 85 -5.60 -4.16 18.55
CA ARG A 85 -6.89 -4.52 19.15
C ARG A 85 -6.95 -5.99 19.52
N ALA A 86 -6.49 -6.88 18.64
CA ALA A 86 -6.47 -8.32 18.91
C ALA A 86 -5.57 -8.67 20.11
N LYS A 87 -4.41 -8.01 20.25
CA LYS A 87 -3.50 -8.23 21.39
C LYS A 87 -4.07 -7.78 22.74
N LYS A 88 -4.89 -6.73 22.78
CA LYS A 88 -5.52 -6.25 24.02
C LYS A 88 -6.68 -7.14 24.49
N ALA A 89 -7.18 -8.01 23.62
CA ALA A 89 -8.29 -8.92 23.92
C ALA A 89 -7.83 -10.29 24.44
N VAL A 90 -6.52 -10.50 24.56
CA VAL A 90 -5.85 -11.67 25.15
C VAL A 90 -5.30 -11.29 26.52
#